data_AF-A0A1D6NNE0-F1
#
_entry.id   AF-A0A1D6NNE0-F1
#
_cell.length_a   1.000
_cell.length_b   1.000
_cell.length_c   1.000
_cell.angle_alpha   90.00
_cell.angle_beta   90.00
_cell.angle_gamma   90.00
#
_symmetry.space_group_name_H-M   'P 1'
#
loop_
_entity.id
_entity.type
_entity.pdbx_description
1 polymer ?
#
loop_
_entity_poly.entity_id
_entity_poly.type
_entity_poly.pdbx_seq_one_letter_code
_entity_poly.pdbx_strand_id
1 'polypeptide(L)'
;MSIKLDQDDTQVLGNDANEIQQFYKKYCASMSHISKKRNFEEMARYYQVVYALYEVLQDVTNKNIDDQVLRCADMVEENGRHFKNYKYNIIPLNFPGSSEEIMELPEIRGAIDAISDIDGLPMPDMSSIQRHEDKSIQDLIEYLSLAFGFQKSNVENQRENMVLLLANISTRTAAQEGHPL
;
A
#
# COMPACT_ATOMS: atom_id res chain seq x y z
N MET A 1 9.11 -1.94 -25.71
CA MET A 1 8.09 -2.84 -26.29
C MET A 1 6.74 -2.28 -25.86
N SER A 2 6.04 -1.59 -26.77
CA SER A 2 4.89 -0.76 -26.46
C SER A 2 3.70 -1.60 -26.02
N ILE A 3 3.12 -1.27 -24.87
CA ILE A 3 1.80 -1.76 -24.46
C ILE A 3 0.82 -1.08 -25.41
N LYS A 4 0.36 -1.80 -26.44
CA LYS A 4 -0.76 -1.38 -27.26
C LYS A 4 -2.01 -1.44 -26.38
N LEU A 5 -2.50 -0.28 -26.01
CA LEU A 5 -3.81 -0.08 -25.39
C LEU A 5 -4.94 0.07 -26.43
N ASP A 6 -4.64 -0.11 -27.71
CA ASP A 6 -5.61 0.03 -28.80
C ASP A 6 -6.08 -1.33 -29.30
N GLN A 7 -7.06 -1.90 -28.61
CA GLN A 7 -8.08 -2.77 -29.19
C GLN A 7 -9.24 -2.89 -28.19
N ASP A 8 -10.08 -1.86 -28.22
CA ASP A 8 -11.39 -1.79 -27.59
C ASP A 8 -12.40 -2.62 -28.42
N ASP A 9 -12.18 -3.92 -28.50
CA ASP A 9 -13.07 -4.89 -29.18
C ASP A 9 -13.68 -5.87 -28.17
N THR A 10 -13.97 -5.41 -26.95
CA THR A 10 -14.95 -6.12 -26.13
C THR A 10 -16.31 -5.52 -26.46
N GLN A 11 -17.08 -6.20 -27.33
CA GLN A 11 -18.51 -5.93 -27.42
C GLN A 11 -19.10 -6.14 -26.03
N VAL A 12 -19.30 -5.05 -25.29
CA VAL A 12 -20.09 -5.05 -24.05
C VAL A 12 -21.54 -5.13 -24.49
N LEU A 13 -22.02 -6.35 -24.70
CA LEU A 13 -23.37 -6.63 -25.19
C LEU A 13 -24.28 -6.90 -23.99
N GLY A 14 -24.49 -5.89 -23.15
CA GLY A 14 -25.49 -5.98 -22.09
C GLY A 14 -25.17 -5.15 -20.86
N ASN A 15 -26.12 -4.32 -20.44
CA ASN A 15 -26.12 -3.67 -19.13
C ASN A 15 -26.56 -4.67 -18.03
N ASP A 16 -26.22 -5.95 -18.18
CA ASP A 16 -26.69 -7.04 -17.32
C ASP A 16 -25.74 -7.22 -16.12
N ALA A 17 -26.32 -7.28 -14.93
CA ALA A 17 -25.61 -7.47 -13.67
C ALA A 17 -24.66 -8.68 -13.72
N ASN A 18 -25.03 -9.73 -14.44
CA ASN A 18 -24.22 -10.93 -14.60
C ASN A 18 -22.94 -10.70 -15.44
N GLU A 19 -23.01 -9.85 -16.47
CA GLU A 19 -21.84 -9.52 -17.30
C GLU A 19 -20.82 -8.70 -16.52
N ILE A 20 -21.29 -7.73 -15.71
CA ILE A 20 -20.42 -6.92 -14.84
C ILE A 20 -19.76 -7.81 -13.77
N GLN A 21 -20.48 -8.79 -13.20
CA GLN A 21 -19.89 -9.78 -12.29
C GLN A 21 -18.81 -10.63 -12.97
N GLN A 22 -19.04 -11.08 -14.20
CA GLN A 22 -18.04 -11.84 -14.96
C GLN A 22 -16.80 -11.00 -15.27
N PHE A 23 -17.00 -9.72 -15.64
CA PHE A 23 -15.90 -8.79 -15.86
C PHE A 23 -15.06 -8.61 -14.60
N TYR A 24 -15.71 -8.39 -13.45
CA TYR A 24 -15.02 -8.28 -12.15
C TYR A 24 -14.21 -9.54 -11.83
N LYS A 25 -14.80 -10.74 -11.97
CA LYS A 25 -14.10 -12.02 -11.76
C LYS A 25 -12.88 -12.18 -12.68
N LYS A 26 -13.01 -11.81 -13.96
CA LYS A 26 -11.91 -11.86 -14.93
C LYS A 26 -10.80 -10.89 -14.55
N TYR A 27 -11.16 -9.66 -14.15
CA TYR A 27 -10.20 -8.66 -13.70
C TYR A 27 -9.49 -9.10 -12.41
N CYS A 28 -10.22 -9.66 -11.44
CA CYS A 28 -9.68 -10.33 -10.26
C CYS A 28 -8.59 -11.37 -10.61
N ALA A 29 -8.87 -12.26 -11.55
CA ALA A 29 -7.93 -13.31 -11.96
C ALA A 29 -6.62 -12.75 -12.57
N SER A 30 -6.67 -11.57 -13.20
CA SER A 30 -5.51 -10.92 -13.79
C SER A 30 -4.45 -10.49 -12.76
N MET A 31 -4.82 -10.39 -11.48
CA MET A 31 -3.90 -10.08 -10.36
C MET A 31 -2.65 -10.96 -10.38
N SER A 32 -2.84 -12.26 -10.61
CA SER A 32 -1.77 -13.26 -10.61
C SER A 32 -0.70 -13.00 -11.68
N HIS A 33 -1.05 -12.30 -12.76
CA HIS A 33 -0.12 -11.91 -13.81
C HIS A 33 0.63 -10.62 -13.48
N ILE A 34 -0.05 -9.65 -12.87
CA ILE A 34 0.54 -8.37 -12.45
C ILE A 34 1.52 -8.62 -11.29
N SER A 35 1.20 -9.54 -10.37
CA SER A 35 2.03 -9.81 -9.18
C SER A 35 3.37 -10.45 -9.54
N LYS A 36 3.38 -11.27 -10.59
CA LYS A 36 4.60 -11.85 -11.15
C LYS A 36 5.56 -10.81 -11.70
N LYS A 37 5.06 -9.68 -12.22
CA LYS A 37 5.88 -8.61 -12.78
C LYS A 37 6.48 -7.67 -11.72
N ARG A 38 6.01 -7.73 -10.46
CA ARG A 38 6.46 -6.86 -9.35
C ARG A 38 6.45 -5.37 -9.69
N ASN A 39 5.56 -4.93 -10.60
CA ASN A 39 5.40 -3.52 -10.93
C ASN A 39 4.41 -2.88 -9.96
N PHE A 40 4.91 -2.06 -9.04
CA PHE A 40 4.13 -1.44 -7.97
C PHE A 40 3.14 -0.39 -8.48
N GLU A 41 3.50 0.34 -9.54
CA GLU A 41 2.58 1.30 -10.17
C GLU A 41 1.41 0.58 -10.85
N GLU A 42 1.69 -0.51 -11.59
CA GLU A 42 0.65 -1.37 -12.16
C GLU A 42 -0.22 -1.99 -11.07
N MET A 43 0.37 -2.36 -9.92
CA MET A 43 -0.39 -2.86 -8.77
C MET A 43 -1.27 -1.82 -8.12
N ALA A 44 -0.74 -0.62 -7.86
CA ALA A 44 -1.52 0.47 -7.31
C ALA A 44 -2.71 0.79 -8.22
N ARG A 45 -2.48 0.86 -9.53
CA ARG A 45 -3.53 1.06 -10.54
C ARG A 45 -4.54 -0.09 -10.52
N TYR A 46 -4.07 -1.34 -10.43
CA TYR A 46 -4.93 -2.50 -10.34
C TYR A 46 -5.90 -2.37 -9.14
N TYR A 47 -5.37 -2.14 -7.93
CA TYR A 47 -6.20 -2.03 -6.73
C TYR A 47 -7.21 -0.89 -6.85
N GLN A 48 -6.78 0.28 -7.35
CA GLN A 48 -7.67 1.42 -7.60
C GLN A 48 -8.82 1.05 -8.53
N VAL A 49 -8.53 0.36 -9.63
CA VAL A 49 -9.56 -0.07 -10.58
C VAL A 49 -10.48 -1.12 -9.96
N VAL A 50 -9.96 -2.12 -9.24
CA VAL A 50 -10.81 -3.13 -8.61
C VAL A 50 -11.74 -2.55 -7.56
N TYR A 51 -11.26 -1.62 -6.73
CA TYR A 51 -12.13 -0.94 -5.77
C TYR A 51 -13.26 -0.19 -6.47
N ALA A 52 -12.95 0.58 -7.51
CA ALA A 52 -13.97 1.29 -8.28
C ALA A 52 -14.96 0.35 -8.97
N LEU A 53 -14.47 -0.77 -9.53
CA LEU A 53 -15.33 -1.79 -10.15
C LEU A 53 -16.25 -2.46 -9.11
N TYR A 54 -15.75 -2.72 -7.91
CA TYR A 54 -16.54 -3.32 -6.84
C TYR A 54 -17.63 -2.38 -6.34
N GLU A 55 -17.34 -1.09 -6.17
CA GLU A 55 -18.34 -0.07 -5.81
C GLU A 55 -19.47 -0.01 -6.84
N VAL A 56 -19.13 0.09 -8.13
CA VAL A 56 -20.12 0.09 -9.22
C VAL A 56 -20.93 -1.20 -9.23
N LEU A 57 -20.28 -2.35 -8.99
CA LEU A 57 -20.96 -3.63 -8.97
C LEU A 57 -21.97 -3.74 -7.82
N GLN A 58 -21.64 -3.22 -6.64
CA GLN A 58 -22.55 -3.20 -5.49
C GLN A 58 -23.83 -2.41 -5.81
N ASP A 59 -23.69 -1.28 -6.50
CA ASP A 59 -24.81 -0.42 -6.88
C ASP A 59 -25.69 -1.07 -7.95
N VAL A 60 -25.09 -1.67 -8.99
CA VAL A 60 -25.85 -2.26 -10.12
C VAL A 60 -26.52 -3.58 -9.75
N THR A 61 -25.94 -4.36 -8.86
CA THR A 61 -26.49 -5.67 -8.44
C THR A 61 -27.49 -5.58 -7.30
N ASN A 62 -27.74 -4.39 -6.74
CA ASN A 62 -28.54 -4.19 -5.53
C ASN A 62 -28.13 -5.14 -4.39
N LYS A 63 -26.81 -5.34 -4.22
CA LYS A 63 -26.17 -6.26 -3.26
C LYS A 63 -26.43 -7.76 -3.48
N ASN A 64 -27.02 -8.16 -4.61
CA ASN A 64 -27.10 -9.57 -4.98
C ASN A 64 -25.80 -10.03 -5.67
N ILE A 65 -24.79 -10.28 -4.83
CA ILE A 65 -23.41 -10.53 -5.26
C ILE A 65 -23.07 -12.01 -5.08
N ASP A 66 -22.43 -12.59 -6.08
CA ASP A 66 -21.93 -13.97 -6.04
C ASP A 66 -20.77 -14.13 -5.03
N ASP A 67 -20.75 -15.25 -4.31
CA ASP A 67 -19.74 -15.52 -3.28
C ASP A 67 -18.27 -15.43 -3.76
N GLN A 68 -17.99 -15.72 -5.03
CA GLN A 68 -16.65 -15.59 -5.59
C GLN A 68 -16.23 -14.12 -5.73
N VAL A 69 -17.18 -13.23 -6.05
CA VAL A 69 -16.93 -11.79 -6.11
C VAL A 69 -16.63 -11.27 -4.71
N LEU A 70 -17.41 -11.69 -3.70
CA LEU A 70 -17.20 -11.28 -2.32
C LEU A 70 -15.82 -11.73 -1.81
N ARG A 71 -15.46 -13.01 -2.03
CA ARG A 71 -14.11 -13.52 -1.71
C ARG A 71 -13.00 -12.74 -2.39
N CYS A 72 -13.18 -12.36 -3.66
CA CYS A 72 -12.18 -11.52 -4.32
C CYS A 72 -12.11 -10.13 -3.71
N ALA A 73 -13.25 -9.50 -3.41
CA ALA A 73 -13.29 -8.18 -2.79
C ALA A 73 -12.58 -8.17 -1.44
N ASP A 74 -12.82 -9.17 -0.57
CA ASP A 74 -12.15 -9.31 0.72
C ASP A 74 -10.63 -9.44 0.56
N MET A 75 -10.18 -10.31 -0.37
CA MET A 75 -8.77 -10.49 -0.68
C MET A 75 -8.12 -9.21 -1.22
N VAL A 76 -8.83 -8.46 -2.06
CA VAL A 76 -8.37 -7.19 -2.63
C VAL A 76 -8.34 -6.11 -1.56
N GLU A 77 -9.28 -6.10 -0.62
CA GLU A 77 -9.29 -5.18 0.51
C GLU A 77 -8.10 -5.41 1.44
N GLU A 78 -7.82 -6.67 1.76
CA GLU A 78 -6.70 -7.06 2.61
C GLU A 78 -5.36 -6.70 1.97
N ASN A 79 -5.14 -7.13 0.72
CA ASN A 79 -3.87 -6.93 0.02
C ASN A 79 -3.69 -5.49 -0.50
N GLY A 80 -4.78 -4.84 -0.88
CA GLY A 80 -4.81 -3.48 -1.43
C GLY A 80 -4.69 -2.37 -0.40
N ARG A 81 -4.79 -2.70 0.89
CA ARG A 81 -4.69 -1.75 2.00
C ARG A 81 -3.41 -0.91 1.94
N HIS A 82 -2.31 -1.52 1.51
CA HIS A 82 -1.01 -0.87 1.35
C HIS A 82 -1.02 0.06 0.13
N PHE A 83 -1.68 -0.32 -0.95
CA PHE A 83 -1.72 0.41 -2.23
C PHE A 83 -2.63 1.63 -2.25
N LYS A 84 -3.52 1.79 -1.27
CA LYS A 84 -4.41 2.94 -1.18
C LYS A 84 -3.67 4.28 -1.16
N ASN A 85 -2.48 4.30 -0.56
CA ASN A 85 -1.69 5.53 -0.36
C ASN A 85 -0.40 5.57 -1.22
N TYR A 86 -0.23 4.62 -2.15
CA TYR A 86 0.98 4.50 -2.98
C TYR A 86 1.34 5.76 -3.78
N LYS A 87 0.35 6.61 -4.13
CA LYS A 87 0.55 7.78 -4.99
C LYS A 87 1.21 8.97 -4.28
N TYR A 88 1.19 9.02 -2.96
CA TYR A 88 1.53 10.24 -2.22
C TYR A 88 2.92 10.22 -1.60
N ASN A 89 3.59 9.07 -1.64
CA ASN A 89 4.87 8.84 -0.99
C ASN A 89 5.98 8.59 -2.03
N ILE A 90 7.13 9.24 -1.86
CA ILE A 90 8.33 9.08 -2.69
C ILE A 90 9.05 7.78 -2.34
N ILE A 91 8.99 7.37 -1.06
CA ILE A 91 9.52 6.09 -0.60
C ILE A 91 8.36 5.15 -0.25
N PRO A 92 8.31 3.94 -0.85
CA PRO A 92 7.28 2.96 -0.56
C PRO A 92 7.55 2.21 0.76
N LEU A 93 7.62 2.93 1.89
CA LEU A 93 7.92 2.38 3.23
C LEU A 93 6.92 1.31 3.70
N ASN A 94 5.65 1.45 3.31
CA ASN A 94 4.58 0.54 3.75
C ASN A 94 4.34 -0.62 2.77
N PHE A 95 5.26 -0.87 1.85
CA PHE A 95 5.08 -1.82 0.75
C PHE A 95 6.02 -3.01 0.93
N PRO A 96 5.55 -4.13 1.52
CA PRO A 96 6.38 -5.30 1.70
C PRO A 96 6.87 -5.82 0.34
N GLY A 97 8.20 -5.88 0.19
CA GLY A 97 8.87 -6.35 -1.02
C GLY A 97 9.07 -5.30 -2.12
N SER A 98 8.94 -4.00 -1.81
CA SER A 98 9.32 -2.89 -2.68
C SER A 98 10.75 -3.08 -3.19
N SER A 99 10.90 -3.58 -4.42
CA SER A 99 12.19 -3.73 -5.09
C SER A 99 12.68 -2.41 -5.69
N GLU A 100 12.27 -1.28 -5.11
CA GLU A 100 12.75 0.01 -5.56
C GLU A 100 14.19 0.20 -5.08
N GLU A 101 15.09 0.55 -6.00
CA GLU A 101 16.51 0.70 -5.73
C GLU A 101 16.79 1.67 -4.57
N ILE A 102 15.89 2.63 -4.34
CA ILE A 102 15.98 3.58 -3.23
C ILE A 102 15.93 2.90 -1.85
N MET A 103 15.21 1.79 -1.70
CA MET A 103 15.11 1.05 -0.44
C MET A 103 16.37 0.25 -0.10
N GLU A 104 17.19 -0.04 -1.11
CA GLU A 104 18.48 -0.73 -0.95
C GLU A 104 19.60 0.23 -0.53
N LEU A 105 19.35 1.54 -0.55
CA LEU A 105 20.33 2.53 -0.10
C LEU A 105 20.60 2.36 1.41
N PRO A 106 21.87 2.23 1.83
CA PRO A 106 22.21 2.00 3.23
C PRO A 106 21.75 3.15 4.13
N GLU A 107 21.67 4.38 3.62
CA GLU A 107 21.18 5.55 4.36
C GLU A 107 19.68 5.48 4.62
N ILE A 108 18.91 4.97 3.66
CA ILE A 108 17.46 4.77 3.81
C ILE A 108 17.21 3.63 4.80
N ARG A 109 17.93 2.51 4.66
CA ARG A 109 17.82 1.39 5.60
C ARG A 109 18.21 1.79 7.02
N GLY A 110 19.34 2.48 7.18
CA GLY A 110 19.78 2.97 8.49
C GLY A 110 18.80 3.97 9.11
N ALA A 111 18.17 4.82 8.31
CA ALA A 111 17.13 5.73 8.78
C ALA A 111 15.87 4.99 9.24
N ILE A 112 15.43 3.94 8.53
CA ILE A 112 14.31 3.09 8.94
C ILE A 112 14.64 2.38 10.26
N ASP A 113 15.81 1.73 10.33
CA ASP A 113 16.28 1.02 11.52
C ASP A 113 16.32 1.96 12.75
N ALA A 114 16.79 3.20 12.57
CA ALA A 114 16.85 4.20 13.65
C ALA A 114 15.46 4.65 14.15
N ILE A 115 14.44 4.66 13.30
CA ILE A 115 13.06 5.03 13.70
C ILE A 115 12.33 3.82 14.32
N SER A 116 12.74 2.60 13.93
CA SER A 116 12.24 1.34 14.51
C SER A 116 12.84 1.00 15.86
N ASP A 117 13.96 1.62 16.24
CA ASP A 117 14.54 1.48 17.58
C ASP A 117 13.73 2.27 18.62
N ILE A 118 12.74 1.59 19.21
CA ILE A 118 11.80 2.15 20.21
C ILE A 118 11.94 1.52 21.59
N ASP A 119 13.11 0.94 21.88
CA ASP A 119 13.34 0.26 23.15
C ASP A 119 13.15 1.20 24.34
N GLY A 120 12.30 0.77 25.29
CA GLY A 120 12.05 1.48 26.54
C GLY A 120 10.90 2.49 26.52
N LEU A 121 10.10 2.58 25.46
CA LEU A 121 8.89 3.40 25.47
C LEU A 121 7.75 2.74 26.28
N PRO A 122 7.01 3.51 27.12
CA PRO A 122 5.87 2.98 27.87
C PRO A 122 4.73 2.64 26.91
N MET A 123 4.01 1.53 27.09
CA MET A 123 2.90 1.19 26.19
C MET A 123 1.82 2.30 26.21
N PRO A 124 1.30 2.76 25.06
CA PRO A 124 0.23 3.75 25.02
C PRO A 124 -1.05 3.18 25.66
N ASP A 125 -1.90 4.05 26.21
CA ASP A 125 -3.20 3.64 26.73
C ASP A 125 -4.15 3.24 25.57
N MET A 126 -4.21 1.94 25.30
CA MET A 126 -5.02 1.36 24.22
C MET A 126 -6.52 1.32 24.54
N SER A 127 -6.96 1.78 25.72
CA SER A 127 -8.37 1.72 26.15
C SER A 127 -9.34 2.47 25.21
N SER A 128 -8.84 3.45 24.47
CA SER A 128 -9.62 4.25 23.51
C SER A 128 -9.53 3.76 22.05
N ILE A 129 -8.64 2.82 21.75
CA ILE A 129 -8.33 2.39 20.38
C ILE A 129 -8.90 0.99 20.15
N GLN A 130 -10.18 0.93 19.80
CA GLN A 130 -10.94 -0.30 19.51
C GLN A 130 -10.45 -1.11 18.28
N ARG A 131 -9.24 -0.93 17.77
CA ARG A 131 -8.91 -1.37 16.39
C ARG A 131 -7.55 -1.99 16.11
N HIS A 132 -6.82 -2.49 17.10
CA HIS A 132 -5.63 -3.30 16.78
C HIS A 132 -5.55 -4.51 17.70
N GLU A 133 -6.25 -5.58 17.29
CA GLU A 133 -5.90 -6.93 17.73
C GLU A 133 -4.45 -7.21 17.32
N ASP A 134 -3.60 -7.45 18.31
CA ASP A 134 -2.37 -8.25 18.24
C ASP A 134 -1.24 -7.77 17.31
N LYS A 135 -1.06 -6.45 17.14
CA LYS A 135 0.10 -5.91 16.39
C LYS A 135 1.12 -5.26 17.33
N SER A 136 2.35 -5.76 17.29
CA SER A 136 3.51 -5.09 17.88
C SER A 136 3.75 -3.77 17.17
N ILE A 137 3.92 -2.69 17.93
CA ILE A 137 4.28 -1.37 17.40
C ILE A 137 5.61 -1.49 16.67
N GLN A 138 5.66 -1.12 15.39
CA GLN A 138 6.83 -1.35 14.52
C GLN A 138 7.85 -0.21 14.57
N ASP A 139 7.41 1.00 14.89
CA ASP A 139 8.27 2.19 14.91
C ASP A 139 7.72 3.33 15.77
N LEU A 140 8.58 4.34 16.00
CA LEU A 140 8.29 5.51 16.83
C LEU A 140 7.07 6.30 16.34
N ILE A 141 6.85 6.35 15.02
CA ILE A 141 5.76 7.14 14.45
C ILE A 141 4.43 6.42 14.62
N GLU A 142 4.42 5.09 14.53
CA GLU A 142 3.26 4.27 14.90
C GLU A 142 2.96 4.40 16.39
N TYR A 143 3.99 4.38 17.24
CA TYR A 143 3.85 4.63 18.67
C TYR A 143 3.16 5.97 18.95
N LEU A 144 3.66 7.06 18.37
CA LEU A 144 3.08 8.41 18.52
C LEU A 144 1.67 8.49 17.95
N SER A 145 1.41 7.83 16.81
CA SER A 145 0.08 7.74 16.21
C SER A 145 -0.93 7.11 17.18
N LEU A 146 -0.55 6.01 17.83
CA LEU A 146 -1.39 5.33 18.81
C LEU A 146 -1.55 6.19 20.06
N ALA A 147 -0.48 6.79 20.59
CA ALA A 147 -0.56 7.60 21.81
C ALA A 147 -1.44 8.85 21.67
N PHE A 148 -1.45 9.49 20.49
CA PHE A 148 -2.11 10.78 20.27
C PHE A 148 -3.31 10.73 19.32
N GLY A 149 -3.58 9.59 18.68
CA GLY A 149 -4.70 9.42 17.75
C GLY A 149 -4.53 10.16 16.43
N PHE A 150 -3.32 10.22 15.88
CA PHE A 150 -3.08 10.89 14.60
C PHE A 150 -3.80 10.18 13.43
N GLN A 151 -4.15 10.96 12.40
CA GLN A 151 -4.70 10.41 11.17
C GLN A 151 -3.64 9.60 10.43
N LYS A 152 -4.01 8.41 9.95
CA LYS A 152 -3.09 7.46 9.29
C LYS A 152 -2.27 8.09 8.16
N SER A 153 -2.91 8.82 7.25
CA SER A 153 -2.21 9.45 6.12
C SER A 153 -1.19 10.50 6.56
N ASN A 154 -1.44 11.23 7.66
CA ASN A 154 -0.48 12.20 8.18
C ASN A 154 0.74 11.50 8.78
N VAL A 155 0.52 10.37 9.46
CA VAL A 155 1.58 9.54 10.04
C VAL A 155 2.48 8.99 8.94
N GLU A 156 1.89 8.44 7.88
CA GLU A 156 2.65 7.89 6.74
C GLU A 156 3.50 8.97 6.06
N ASN A 157 2.93 10.16 5.81
CA ASN A 157 3.67 11.28 5.22
C ASN A 157 4.83 11.75 6.12
N GLN A 158 4.60 11.81 7.44
CA GLN A 158 5.63 12.28 8.38
C GLN A 158 6.73 11.23 8.58
N ARG A 159 6.38 9.95 8.58
CA ARG A 159 7.35 8.85 8.63
C ARG A 159 8.31 8.94 7.46
N GLU A 160 7.79 9.13 6.25
CA GLU A 160 8.63 9.30 5.06
C GLU A 160 9.52 10.53 5.14
N ASN A 161 8.96 11.68 5.53
CA ASN A 161 9.74 12.90 5.70
C ASN A 161 10.91 12.71 6.68
N MET A 162 10.67 12.02 7.81
CA MET A 162 11.73 11.69 8.76
C MET A 162 12.79 10.75 8.18
N VAL A 163 12.39 9.71 7.46
CA VAL A 163 13.33 8.79 6.80
C VAL A 163 14.24 9.56 5.83
N LEU A 164 13.66 10.42 4.99
CA LEU A 164 14.40 11.24 4.03
C LEU A 164 15.38 12.20 4.72
N LEU A 165 14.96 12.84 5.81
CA LEU A 165 15.82 13.75 6.58
C LEU A 165 16.99 13.02 7.22
N LEU A 166 16.73 11.89 7.88
CA LEU A 166 17.78 11.08 8.51
C LEU A 166 18.76 10.54 7.49
N ALA A 167 18.27 10.01 6.37
CA ALA A 167 19.14 9.55 5.28
C ALA A 167 20.02 10.69 4.74
N ASN A 168 19.46 11.89 4.54
CA ASN A 168 20.21 13.05 4.09
C ASN A 168 21.33 13.46 5.06
N ILE A 169 21.04 13.42 6.37
CA ILE A 169 22.02 13.71 7.42
C ILE A 169 23.13 12.65 7.40
N SER A 170 22.77 11.36 7.34
CA SER A 170 23.74 10.25 7.28
C SER A 170 24.71 10.39 6.11
N THR A 171 24.23 10.73 4.90
CA THR A 171 25.09 10.96 3.74
C THR A 171 26.08 12.11 3.97
N ARG A 172 25.64 13.21 4.59
CA ARG A 172 26.50 14.37 4.86
C ARG A 172 27.56 14.07 5.91
N THR A 173 27.20 13.36 6.98
CA THR A 173 28.12 13.01 8.05
C THR A 173 29.16 11.99 7.57
N ALA A 174 28.76 10.97 6.81
CA ALA A 174 29.69 10.01 6.21
C ALA A 174 30.73 10.68 5.29
N ALA A 175 30.30 11.68 4.51
CA ALA A 175 31.20 12.47 3.67
C ALA A 175 32.18 13.35 4.47
N GLN A 176 31.82 13.75 5.70
CA GLN A 176 32.69 14.52 6.59
C GLN A 176 33.66 13.66 7.40
N GLU A 177 33.30 12.41 7.71
CA GLU A 177 34.13 11.47 8.47
C GLU A 177 35.13 10.69 7.61
N GLY A 178 35.13 10.90 6.29
CA GLY A 178 36.20 10.40 5.40
C GLY A 178 36.15 8.91 5.12
N HIS A 179 35.01 8.24 5.34
CA HIS A 179 34.78 6.87 4.88
C HIS A 179 34.31 6.90 3.41
N PRO A 180 35.14 6.48 2.45
CA PRO A 180 34.69 6.32 1.08
C PRO A 180 33.78 5.08 1.01
N LEU A 181 32.70 5.23 0.24
CA LEU A 181 31.68 4.23 -0.08
C LEU A 181 32.24 2.83 -0.36
#